data_AF-Q474M4-F1
#
_entry.id   AF-Q474M4-F1
#
_cell.length_a   1.000
_cell.length_b   1.000
_cell.length_c   1.000
_cell.angle_alpha   90.00
_cell.angle_beta   90.00
_cell.angle_gamma   90.00
#
_symmetry.space_group_name_H-M   'P 1'
#
loop_
_entity.id
_entity.type
_entity.pdbx_description
1 polymer ?
#
loop_
_entity_poly.entity_id
_entity_poly.type
_entity_poly.pdbx_seq_one_letter_code
_entity_poly.pdbx_strand_id
1 'polypeptide(L)'
;MSRQHVNTWVLAWLLSSASAAAWAGIVDQPAGNLPLTYLAQAGAYPWTGRLRALAWNPQLARTSEPTPHTTMWEAGARLDTNATASRHLYTSVAPAGMESERLVPLQWSALDAASQQSMADGTSTAASGADKLAWLRGERGNAALRPRETRLADARGARVLVVPPPVWQPGKAGHAAFRERHRNRPHTVWLGTTDAWLHGFSATTGDELVGYMPRALLPLAAVMTAPKGALAPVPCPRPEAADVVMHREWRTVLLCGIPAANEGGSTAGAFVLDISNAADVAPVRLIWELTATPALPLSARGPVRAAAFVYDEGPRWFAVTTVDAGASRAGLALIPLEKTAGPALTWPLPERDCSGSPTTSALTGVSILSDMMGMAQAIYATDDSGQLWHFPVPRAPQRLALGTPVCLHKLPTAGNSRQAEPPLLVGAVASPLIVFGQGREVVAIPSRPAGVPARIVAEPADGGFLLRSIPGQRGTGWHLTLPNAGEQLDTLGEVFPGYLQFTTRAADGFQRAYLVLAATGESAGRAREGAPLQTFVTGQAASSAASFVATSVPGPSPQPSSGTSGAQAHRVTLWVVDGTSARHQSTAMATRRTGRISWREIMAPIQQDIP
;
A
#
# COMPACT_ATOMS: atom_id res chain seq x y z
N MET A 1 61.23 -1.57 -32.06
CA MET A 1 60.91 -0.14 -31.87
C MET A 1 59.40 0.01 -32.06
N SER A 2 58.61 0.75 -31.27
CA SER A 2 58.93 1.61 -30.11
C SER A 2 57.74 1.64 -29.11
N ARG A 3 58.05 1.89 -27.83
CA ARG A 3 57.34 2.62 -26.74
C ARG A 3 55.84 3.03 -26.94
N GLN A 4 54.96 3.08 -25.93
CA GLN A 4 55.06 2.82 -24.47
C GLN A 4 53.66 2.76 -23.78
N HIS A 5 53.57 2.04 -22.66
CA HIS A 5 52.81 2.33 -21.42
C HIS A 5 51.27 2.63 -21.35
N VAL A 6 50.58 1.78 -20.56
CA VAL A 6 49.89 2.11 -19.28
C VAL A 6 48.41 2.59 -19.26
N ASN A 7 47.60 1.79 -18.53
CA ASN A 7 46.47 2.12 -17.64
C ASN A 7 45.01 2.40 -18.09
N THR A 8 44.13 1.49 -17.65
CA THR A 8 42.97 1.70 -16.74
C THR A 8 41.77 2.61 -17.07
N TRP A 9 40.58 2.03 -16.82
CA TRP A 9 39.51 2.51 -15.90
C TRP A 9 38.22 3.24 -16.40
N VAL A 10 37.13 2.45 -16.40
CA VAL A 10 35.73 2.71 -15.93
C VAL A 10 34.82 3.74 -16.65
N LEU A 11 33.54 3.65 -16.26
CA LEU A 11 32.41 4.59 -16.33
C LEU A 11 31.59 4.54 -17.65
N ALA A 12 30.26 4.65 -17.65
CA ALA A 12 29.15 4.58 -16.69
C ALA A 12 27.88 4.96 -17.51
N TRP A 13 26.74 4.26 -17.44
CA TRP A 13 25.69 4.40 -16.42
C TRP A 13 25.13 5.82 -16.21
N LEU A 14 23.80 5.99 -16.29
CA LEU A 14 22.87 6.80 -15.47
C LEU A 14 21.43 6.56 -16.01
N LEU A 15 20.42 6.03 -15.29
CA LEU A 15 19.71 6.39 -14.02
C LEU A 15 18.69 7.54 -14.25
N SER A 16 17.47 7.64 -13.67
CA SER A 16 16.65 6.87 -12.68
C SER A 16 15.15 6.87 -13.16
N SER A 17 14.14 6.12 -12.68
CA SER A 17 13.75 5.37 -11.45
C SER A 17 12.99 6.17 -10.36
N ALA A 18 11.79 5.69 -9.97
CA ALA A 18 10.93 6.11 -8.83
C ALA A 18 9.86 5.03 -8.50
N SER A 19 9.14 5.11 -7.36
CA SER A 19 8.31 4.00 -6.80
C SER A 19 6.96 4.40 -6.18
N ALA A 20 6.07 3.40 -6.09
CA ALA A 20 4.99 3.24 -5.07
C ALA A 20 3.73 4.15 -5.10
N ALA A 21 2.84 3.91 -6.06
CA ALA A 21 1.40 4.00 -5.82
C ALA A 21 0.67 2.86 -6.56
N ALA A 22 -0.37 2.28 -5.94
CA ALA A 22 -1.13 1.15 -6.50
C ALA A 22 -2.21 1.60 -7.51
N TRP A 23 -1.76 2.30 -8.57
CA TRP A 23 -2.55 2.55 -9.78
C TRP A 23 -1.76 2.01 -10.99
N ALA A 24 -2.45 1.58 -12.04
CA ALA A 24 -1.80 1.05 -13.24
C ALA A 24 -1.16 2.17 -14.08
N GLY A 25 0.05 2.60 -13.67
CA GLY A 25 0.87 3.60 -14.35
C GLY A 25 2.13 2.98 -14.96
N ILE A 26 1.97 2.31 -16.11
CA ILE A 26 3.02 1.80 -17.01
C ILE A 26 4.29 1.25 -16.32
N VAL A 27 4.22 0.01 -15.83
CA VAL A 27 5.39 -0.88 -15.86
C VAL A 27 5.82 -1.05 -17.32
N ASP A 28 7.11 -1.22 -17.61
CA ASP A 28 7.60 -1.57 -18.94
C ASP A 28 6.92 -2.86 -19.43
N GLN A 29 5.96 -2.74 -20.34
CA GLN A 29 4.97 -3.79 -20.61
C GLN A 29 5.58 -4.88 -21.52
N PRO A 30 5.59 -6.17 -21.11
CA PRO A 30 5.50 -7.23 -22.11
C PRO A 30 4.15 -7.05 -22.83
N ALA A 31 4.21 -6.59 -24.07
CA ALA A 31 3.11 -5.85 -24.70
C ALA A 31 1.76 -6.59 -24.69
N GLY A 32 0.73 -5.94 -24.13
CA GLY A 32 -0.68 -6.33 -24.25
C GLY A 32 -1.24 -7.30 -23.21
N ASN A 33 -0.41 -7.91 -22.35
CA ASN A 33 -0.84 -9.06 -21.53
C ASN A 33 -1.21 -8.77 -20.06
N LEU A 34 -1.09 -7.53 -19.57
CA LEU A 34 -1.47 -7.17 -18.19
C LEU A 34 -2.83 -6.43 -18.15
N PRO A 35 -3.72 -6.80 -17.20
CA PRO A 35 -4.92 -6.03 -16.89
C PRO A 35 -4.65 -4.57 -16.54
N LEU A 36 -5.59 -3.69 -16.91
CA LEU A 36 -5.55 -2.25 -16.64
C LEU A 36 -5.93 -1.90 -15.20
N THR A 37 -6.67 -2.78 -14.50
CA THR A 37 -6.94 -2.65 -13.07
C THR A 37 -7.38 -3.99 -12.47
N TYR A 38 -7.29 -4.09 -11.14
CA TYR A 38 -7.71 -5.23 -10.34
C TYR A 38 -8.68 -4.74 -9.28
N LEU A 39 -9.95 -5.13 -9.39
CA LEU A 39 -11.01 -4.70 -8.49
C LEU A 39 -11.42 -5.84 -7.57
N ALA A 40 -11.10 -5.71 -6.29
CA ALA A 40 -11.77 -6.45 -5.23
C ALA A 40 -13.20 -5.89 -5.08
N GLN A 41 -14.21 -6.75 -5.22
CA GLN A 41 -15.61 -6.39 -5.07
C GLN A 41 -16.21 -7.18 -3.89
N ALA A 42 -16.79 -6.45 -2.94
CA ALA A 42 -17.52 -7.05 -1.83
C ALA A 42 -18.75 -7.82 -2.33
N GLY A 43 -19.05 -8.93 -1.65
CA GLY A 43 -20.25 -9.71 -1.87
C GLY A 43 -21.42 -9.25 -0.99
N ALA A 44 -22.61 -9.79 -1.25
CA ALA A 44 -23.76 -9.60 -0.34
C ALA A 44 -23.51 -10.23 1.04
N TYR A 45 -22.71 -11.30 1.06
CA TYR A 45 -22.28 -12.02 2.26
C TYR A 45 -20.75 -12.08 2.36
N PRO A 46 -20.17 -12.25 3.56
CA PRO A 46 -18.71 -12.36 3.75
C PRO A 46 -18.05 -13.50 2.97
N TRP A 47 -18.83 -14.43 2.42
CA TRP A 47 -18.42 -15.66 1.74
C TRP A 47 -18.71 -15.63 0.24
N THR A 48 -18.78 -14.42 -0.35
CA THR A 48 -19.18 -14.16 -1.75
C THR A 48 -18.33 -13.05 -2.41
N GLY A 49 -17.09 -12.86 -1.96
CA GLY A 49 -16.17 -11.85 -2.49
C GLY A 49 -15.60 -12.24 -3.87
N ARG A 50 -15.23 -11.22 -4.66
CA ARG A 50 -14.67 -11.39 -6.01
C ARG A 50 -13.45 -10.51 -6.23
N LEU A 51 -12.52 -10.97 -7.05
CA LEU A 51 -11.37 -10.18 -7.53
C LEU A 51 -11.32 -10.27 -9.05
N ARG A 52 -11.65 -9.16 -9.72
CA ARG A 52 -11.72 -9.08 -11.19
C ARG A 52 -10.52 -8.32 -11.75
N ALA A 53 -9.83 -8.93 -12.70
CA ALA A 53 -8.96 -8.20 -13.63
C ALA A 53 -9.80 -7.58 -14.75
N LEU A 54 -9.71 -6.26 -14.93
CA LEU A 54 -10.42 -5.56 -16.00
C LEU A 54 -9.45 -4.95 -17.02
N ALA A 55 -9.88 -4.93 -18.29
CA ALA A 55 -9.24 -4.19 -19.35
C ALA A 55 -10.26 -3.42 -20.19
N TRP A 56 -9.85 -2.26 -20.69
CA TRP A 56 -10.47 -1.50 -21.77
C TRP A 56 -9.37 -0.73 -22.48
N ASN A 57 -9.66 -0.12 -23.63
CA ASN A 57 -8.68 0.72 -24.31
C ASN A 57 -8.86 2.21 -23.91
N PRO A 58 -8.04 2.77 -23.02
CA PRO A 58 -8.15 4.16 -22.58
C PRO A 58 -7.74 5.18 -23.67
N GLN A 59 -7.29 4.73 -24.85
CA GLN A 59 -7.00 5.58 -26.02
C GLN A 59 -8.19 5.73 -26.98
N LEU A 60 -9.11 4.76 -27.02
CA LEU A 60 -10.31 4.81 -27.87
C LEU A 60 -11.53 5.40 -27.15
N ALA A 61 -11.50 5.42 -25.82
CA ALA A 61 -12.56 5.98 -24.98
C ALA A 61 -12.81 7.47 -25.25
N ARG A 62 -14.06 7.81 -25.57
CA ARG A 62 -14.53 9.19 -25.78
C ARG A 62 -15.04 9.78 -24.46
N THR A 63 -14.93 11.10 -24.30
CA THR A 63 -15.27 11.80 -23.05
C THR A 63 -16.75 11.74 -22.65
N SER A 64 -17.64 11.44 -23.60
CA SER A 64 -19.10 11.45 -23.44
C SER A 64 -19.77 10.07 -23.41
N GLU A 65 -19.05 8.98 -23.70
CA GLU A 65 -19.63 7.66 -23.93
C GLU A 65 -19.10 6.61 -22.93
N PRO A 66 -19.95 5.76 -22.31
CA PRO A 66 -19.49 4.64 -21.50
C PRO A 66 -18.67 3.67 -22.34
N THR A 67 -17.41 3.45 -21.96
CA THR A 67 -16.52 2.51 -22.66
C THR A 67 -16.73 1.10 -22.09
N PRO A 68 -17.09 0.09 -22.91
CA PRO A 68 -17.20 -1.28 -22.43
C PRO A 68 -15.86 -1.79 -21.88
N HIS A 69 -15.88 -2.48 -20.74
CA HIS A 69 -14.69 -3.17 -20.20
C HIS A 69 -14.86 -4.70 -20.26
N THR A 70 -13.76 -5.39 -20.54
CA THR A 70 -13.69 -6.85 -20.46
C THR A 70 -13.19 -7.28 -19.09
N THR A 71 -13.80 -8.32 -18.52
CA THR A 71 -13.20 -9.05 -17.39
C THR A 71 -12.24 -10.08 -17.98
N MET A 72 -10.93 -9.91 -17.78
CA MET A 72 -9.93 -10.87 -18.29
C MET A 72 -9.94 -12.17 -17.48
N TRP A 73 -10.15 -12.05 -16.17
CA TRP A 73 -10.35 -13.16 -15.25
C TRP A 73 -11.07 -12.69 -13.98
N GLU A 74 -11.68 -13.65 -13.28
CA GLU A 74 -12.19 -13.46 -11.92
C GLU A 74 -11.62 -14.60 -11.05
N ALA A 75 -10.95 -14.25 -9.96
CA ALA A 75 -10.17 -15.22 -9.19
C ALA A 75 -11.04 -16.16 -8.34
N GLY A 76 -12.19 -15.71 -7.84
CA GLY A 76 -13.14 -16.55 -7.11
C GLY A 76 -13.65 -17.72 -7.95
N ALA A 77 -14.09 -17.44 -9.18
CA ALA A 77 -14.52 -18.46 -10.14
C ALA A 77 -13.42 -19.47 -10.48
N ARG A 78 -12.17 -19.02 -10.68
CA ARG A 78 -11.02 -19.92 -10.90
C ARG A 78 -10.72 -20.77 -9.68
N LEU A 79 -10.69 -20.16 -8.50
CA LEU A 79 -10.47 -20.83 -7.23
C LEU A 79 -11.55 -21.87 -6.93
N ASP A 80 -12.78 -21.65 -7.39
CA ASP A 80 -13.89 -22.59 -7.28
C ASP A 80 -13.78 -23.79 -8.24
N THR A 81 -13.14 -23.64 -9.40
CA THR A 81 -12.84 -24.79 -10.29
C THR A 81 -11.69 -25.68 -9.79
N ASN A 82 -10.79 -25.17 -8.94
CA ASN A 82 -9.64 -25.92 -8.46
C ASN A 82 -10.01 -27.03 -7.45
N ALA A 83 -9.19 -28.08 -7.38
CA ALA A 83 -9.31 -29.10 -6.33
C ALA A 83 -8.72 -28.57 -5.01
N THR A 84 -9.38 -28.80 -3.88
CA THR A 84 -8.89 -28.34 -2.56
C THR A 84 -7.52 -28.95 -2.20
N ALA A 85 -7.19 -30.12 -2.75
CA ALA A 85 -5.89 -30.76 -2.61
C ALA A 85 -4.76 -30.08 -3.40
N SER A 86 -5.05 -29.40 -4.51
CA SER A 86 -4.03 -28.73 -5.35
C SER A 86 -3.74 -27.28 -4.95
N ARG A 87 -4.37 -26.77 -3.88
CA ARG A 87 -4.11 -25.42 -3.37
C ARG A 87 -2.84 -25.38 -2.50
N HIS A 88 -1.90 -24.50 -2.87
CA HIS A 88 -0.65 -24.21 -2.16
C HIS A 88 -0.92 -23.33 -0.94
N LEU A 89 -1.43 -23.95 0.13
CA LEU A 89 -1.90 -23.29 1.34
C LEU A 89 -0.96 -23.54 2.52
N TYR A 90 -0.56 -22.47 3.20
CA TYR A 90 0.42 -22.50 4.29
C TYR A 90 -0.03 -21.68 5.51
N THR A 91 0.61 -21.96 6.64
CA THR A 91 0.56 -21.17 7.88
C THR A 91 1.94 -21.22 8.56
N SER A 92 2.14 -20.48 9.65
CA SER A 92 3.29 -20.69 10.52
C SER A 92 2.98 -21.71 11.63
N VAL A 93 4.02 -22.28 12.22
CA VAL A 93 3.99 -23.02 13.49
C VAL A 93 5.18 -22.61 14.34
N ALA A 94 5.02 -22.63 15.67
CA ALA A 94 6.13 -22.40 16.61
C ALA A 94 6.22 -23.57 17.60
N PRO A 95 6.81 -24.71 17.17
CA PRO A 95 6.99 -25.86 18.04
C PRO A 95 7.87 -25.51 19.25
N ALA A 96 7.52 -26.08 20.41
CA ALA A 96 8.26 -25.87 21.65
C ALA A 96 9.75 -26.20 21.47
N GLY A 97 10.62 -25.28 21.91
CA GLY A 97 12.07 -25.42 21.80
C GLY A 97 12.71 -24.88 20.52
N MET A 98 11.94 -24.29 19.57
CA MET A 98 12.52 -23.56 18.44
C MET A 98 12.39 -22.03 18.60
N GLU A 99 13.47 -21.30 18.33
CA GLU A 99 13.55 -19.83 18.44
C GLU A 99 12.80 -19.06 17.34
N SER A 100 12.31 -19.77 16.32
CA SER A 100 11.64 -19.18 15.16
C SER A 100 10.45 -20.00 14.71
N GLU A 101 9.36 -19.28 14.41
CA GLU A 101 8.26 -19.86 13.66
C GLU A 101 8.74 -20.30 12.27
N ARG A 102 8.18 -21.40 11.76
CA ARG A 102 8.47 -21.92 10.42
C ARG A 102 7.20 -22.00 9.59
N LEU A 103 7.33 -21.81 8.28
CA LEU A 103 6.26 -22.08 7.33
C LEU A 103 5.97 -23.59 7.25
N VAL A 104 4.71 -23.98 7.30
CA VAL A 104 4.23 -25.35 7.05
C VAL A 104 2.99 -25.34 6.17
N PRO A 105 2.72 -26.41 5.40
CA PRO A 105 1.44 -26.57 4.71
C PRO A 105 0.28 -26.54 5.73
N LEU A 106 -0.85 -25.91 5.38
CA LEU A 106 -2.06 -25.97 6.19
C LEU A 106 -2.72 -27.36 6.05
N GLN A 107 -2.15 -28.35 6.73
CA GLN A 107 -2.59 -29.75 6.77
C GLN A 107 -2.53 -30.25 8.21
N TRP A 108 -3.48 -31.08 8.63
CA TRP A 108 -3.65 -31.45 10.04
C TRP A 108 -2.39 -32.07 10.67
N SER A 109 -1.70 -32.94 9.92
CA SER A 109 -0.46 -33.60 10.31
C SER A 109 0.79 -32.70 10.31
N ALA A 110 0.71 -31.49 9.76
CA ALA A 110 1.82 -30.53 9.69
C ALA A 110 1.74 -29.42 10.76
N LEU A 111 0.57 -29.27 11.40
CA LEU A 111 0.33 -28.34 12.51
C LEU A 111 1.05 -28.80 13.80
N ASP A 112 1.46 -27.84 14.63
CA ASP A 112 1.87 -28.12 16.01
C ASP A 112 0.65 -28.40 16.91
N ALA A 113 0.86 -29.03 18.07
CA ALA A 113 -0.22 -29.45 18.97
C ALA A 113 -1.08 -28.27 19.47
N ALA A 114 -0.48 -27.08 19.65
CA ALA A 114 -1.21 -25.88 20.04
C ALA A 114 -2.12 -25.37 18.92
N SER A 115 -1.67 -25.48 17.66
CA SER A 115 -2.45 -25.14 16.46
C SER A 115 -3.56 -26.16 16.19
N GLN A 116 -3.30 -27.45 16.42
CA GLN A 116 -4.33 -28.51 16.39
C GLN A 116 -5.40 -28.28 17.46
N GLN A 117 -5.00 -27.95 18.70
CA GLN A 117 -5.93 -27.63 19.79
C GLN A 117 -6.76 -26.37 19.45
N SER A 118 -6.12 -25.29 19.00
CA SER A 118 -6.79 -24.06 18.55
C SER A 118 -7.85 -24.31 17.47
N MET A 119 -7.60 -25.27 16.57
CA MET A 119 -8.55 -25.70 15.56
C MET A 119 -9.68 -26.58 16.13
N ALA A 120 -9.40 -27.41 17.13
CA ALA A 120 -10.41 -28.21 17.83
C ALA A 120 -11.39 -27.31 18.62
N ASP A 121 -10.87 -26.30 19.33
CA ASP A 121 -11.60 -25.39 20.22
C ASP A 121 -12.62 -24.47 19.51
N GLY A 122 -12.64 -24.43 18.17
CA GLY A 122 -13.64 -23.70 17.39
C GLY A 122 -15.09 -24.10 17.70
N THR A 123 -16.00 -23.13 17.76
CA THR A 123 -17.34 -23.25 18.38
C THR A 123 -18.31 -24.27 17.79
N SER A 124 -18.04 -24.87 16.62
CA SER A 124 -18.83 -26.04 16.17
C SER A 124 -18.32 -27.31 16.84
N THR A 125 -19.05 -27.82 17.83
CA THR A 125 -18.72 -29.06 18.56
C THR A 125 -19.04 -30.33 17.76
N ALA A 126 -19.86 -30.22 16.71
CA ALA A 126 -20.24 -31.33 15.84
C ALA A 126 -19.26 -31.55 14.66
N ALA A 127 -18.12 -30.86 14.65
CA ALA A 127 -17.06 -30.97 13.65
C ALA A 127 -15.68 -31.01 14.33
N SER A 128 -14.80 -31.90 13.88
CA SER A 128 -13.44 -32.02 14.42
C SER A 128 -12.56 -30.83 14.00
N GLY A 129 -11.40 -30.67 14.65
CA GLY A 129 -10.38 -29.72 14.20
C GLY A 129 -9.92 -29.95 12.76
N ALA A 130 -9.92 -31.22 12.30
CA ALA A 130 -9.58 -31.58 10.93
C ALA A 130 -10.68 -31.18 9.92
N ASP A 131 -11.97 -31.36 10.27
CA ASP A 131 -13.10 -30.88 9.45
C ASP A 131 -13.06 -29.36 9.28
N LYS A 132 -12.83 -28.65 10.39
CA LYS A 132 -12.69 -27.19 10.41
C LYS A 132 -11.51 -26.74 9.52
N LEU A 133 -10.40 -27.48 9.55
CA LEU A 133 -9.25 -27.20 8.68
C LEU A 133 -9.55 -27.44 7.20
N ALA A 134 -10.20 -28.57 6.86
CA ALA A 134 -10.64 -28.88 5.50
C ALA A 134 -11.58 -27.80 4.94
N TRP A 135 -12.49 -27.29 5.76
CA TRP A 135 -13.38 -26.18 5.42
C TRP A 135 -12.63 -24.85 5.19
N LEU A 136 -11.60 -24.54 5.99
CA LEU A 136 -10.73 -23.37 5.75
C LEU A 136 -9.92 -23.51 4.46
N ARG A 137 -9.51 -24.73 4.09
CA ARG A 137 -8.93 -25.03 2.77
C ARG A 137 -9.95 -24.92 1.62
N GLY A 138 -11.25 -24.84 1.91
CA GLY A 138 -12.31 -24.67 0.91
C GLY A 138 -13.01 -25.97 0.48
N GLU A 139 -13.02 -27.01 1.33
CA GLU A 139 -13.95 -28.13 1.18
C GLU A 139 -15.38 -27.71 1.57
N ARG A 140 -16.37 -28.43 1.03
CA ARG A 140 -17.80 -28.11 1.14
C ARG A 140 -18.59 -29.40 1.43
N GLY A 141 -19.76 -29.27 2.06
CA GLY A 141 -20.70 -30.38 2.27
C GLY A 141 -20.77 -30.94 3.69
N ASN A 142 -19.85 -30.58 4.60
CA ASN A 142 -20.00 -30.90 6.02
C ASN A 142 -21.11 -30.01 6.64
N ALA A 143 -22.25 -30.62 6.99
CA ALA A 143 -23.44 -29.94 7.50
C ALA A 143 -23.30 -29.36 8.93
N ALA A 144 -22.26 -29.75 9.68
CA ALA A 144 -21.94 -29.15 10.98
C ALA A 144 -21.17 -27.82 10.86
N LEU A 145 -20.79 -27.41 9.65
CA LEU A 145 -20.04 -26.20 9.35
C LEU A 145 -20.87 -25.23 8.50
N ARG A 146 -20.44 -23.97 8.45
CA ARG A 146 -21.11 -22.89 7.70
C ARG A 146 -21.11 -23.21 6.19
N PRO A 147 -22.22 -22.99 5.46
CA PRO A 147 -22.19 -23.09 4.00
C PRO A 147 -21.26 -22.03 3.38
N ARG A 148 -20.54 -22.40 2.31
CA ARG A 148 -19.74 -21.49 1.48
C ARG A 148 -20.21 -21.55 0.03
N GLU A 149 -20.57 -20.40 -0.53
CA GLU A 149 -20.91 -20.26 -1.95
C GLU A 149 -19.65 -20.15 -2.81
N THR A 150 -18.63 -19.40 -2.36
CA THR A 150 -17.30 -19.31 -3.00
C THR A 150 -16.16 -19.66 -2.03
N ARG A 151 -15.04 -20.14 -2.59
CA ARG A 151 -13.76 -20.33 -1.85
C ARG A 151 -13.01 -19.02 -1.61
N LEU A 152 -13.28 -17.97 -2.39
CA LEU A 152 -12.81 -16.61 -2.11
C LEU A 152 -13.84 -15.90 -1.22
N ALA A 153 -13.39 -15.29 -0.13
CA ALA A 153 -14.24 -14.50 0.76
C ALA A 153 -14.18 -12.99 0.42
N ASP A 154 -14.99 -12.19 1.11
CA ASP A 154 -15.00 -10.72 0.97
C ASP A 154 -13.64 -10.13 1.37
N ALA A 155 -13.21 -9.07 0.68
CA ALA A 155 -11.96 -8.35 0.92
C ALA A 155 -12.20 -6.93 1.49
N ARG A 156 -13.31 -6.78 2.22
CA ARG A 156 -13.81 -5.49 2.73
C ARG A 156 -12.76 -4.73 3.55
N GLY A 157 -12.39 -3.54 3.07
CA GLY A 157 -11.38 -2.67 3.69
C GLY A 157 -9.92 -3.04 3.38
N ALA A 158 -9.69 -4.16 2.68
CA ALA A 158 -8.37 -4.50 2.15
C ALA A 158 -8.10 -3.81 0.81
N ARG A 159 -6.83 -3.51 0.56
CA ARG A 159 -6.33 -3.02 -0.73
C ARG A 159 -5.68 -4.17 -1.51
N VAL A 160 -5.89 -4.17 -2.83
CA VAL A 160 -5.17 -5.06 -3.74
C VAL A 160 -3.76 -4.51 -3.96
N LEU A 161 -2.72 -5.32 -3.72
CA LEU A 161 -1.34 -4.98 -4.07
C LEU A 161 -0.89 -5.76 -5.32
N VAL A 162 -0.41 -5.05 -6.34
CA VAL A 162 0.24 -5.66 -7.50
C VAL A 162 1.75 -5.60 -7.32
N VAL A 163 2.43 -6.75 -7.32
CA VAL A 163 3.89 -6.86 -7.21
C VAL A 163 4.49 -7.30 -8.56
N PRO A 164 5.18 -6.42 -9.29
CA PRO A 164 5.89 -6.77 -10.53
C PRO A 164 7.21 -7.53 -10.26
N PRO A 165 7.96 -7.94 -11.30
CA PRO A 165 9.41 -8.14 -11.19
C PRO A 165 10.10 -6.95 -10.49
N PRO A 166 11.27 -7.15 -9.84
CA PRO A 166 12.00 -6.05 -9.21
C PRO A 166 12.26 -4.90 -10.18
N VAL A 167 11.63 -3.74 -9.95
CA VAL A 167 11.82 -2.56 -10.81
C VAL A 167 13.19 -1.95 -10.58
N TRP A 168 13.74 -1.27 -11.59
CA TRP A 168 15.07 -0.66 -11.48
C TRP A 168 15.14 0.41 -10.38
N GLN A 169 15.98 0.20 -9.37
CA GLN A 169 16.24 1.18 -8.32
C GLN A 169 17.65 1.79 -8.50
N PRO A 170 17.80 3.12 -8.37
CA PRO A 170 19.00 3.83 -8.78
C PRO A 170 20.03 3.88 -7.64
N GLY A 171 21.33 3.77 -7.92
CA GLY A 171 22.37 3.92 -6.88
C GLY A 171 22.41 2.82 -5.80
N LYS A 172 21.45 1.88 -5.77
CA LYS A 172 21.43 0.74 -4.86
C LYS A 172 22.45 -0.33 -5.28
N ALA A 173 23.53 -0.47 -4.52
CA ALA A 173 24.60 -1.43 -4.79
C ALA A 173 24.06 -2.87 -4.89
N GLY A 174 24.47 -3.61 -5.92
CA GLY A 174 24.05 -4.99 -6.17
C GLY A 174 22.60 -5.18 -6.69
N HIS A 175 21.70 -4.19 -6.56
CA HIS A 175 20.28 -4.34 -6.92
C HIS A 175 20.08 -4.68 -8.40
N ALA A 176 20.88 -4.06 -9.30
CA ALA A 176 20.81 -4.33 -10.74
C ALA A 176 21.02 -5.81 -11.10
N ALA A 177 21.90 -6.53 -10.38
CA ALA A 177 22.12 -7.96 -10.57
C ALA A 177 20.98 -8.82 -9.98
N PHE A 178 20.34 -8.35 -8.90
CA PHE A 178 19.14 -8.99 -8.34
C PHE A 178 17.94 -8.85 -9.28
N ARG A 179 17.72 -7.65 -9.85
CA ARG A 179 16.74 -7.44 -10.93
C ARG A 179 16.98 -8.40 -12.08
N GLU A 180 18.21 -8.48 -12.58
CA GLU A 180 18.52 -9.28 -13.77
C GLU A 180 18.18 -10.77 -13.59
N ARG A 181 18.39 -11.31 -12.38
CA ARG A 181 17.99 -12.68 -12.01
C ARG A 181 16.47 -12.87 -11.95
N HIS A 182 15.71 -11.88 -11.44
CA HIS A 182 14.27 -12.01 -11.19
C HIS A 182 13.38 -11.29 -12.23
N ARG A 183 13.95 -10.78 -13.33
CA ARG A 183 13.22 -10.05 -14.39
C ARG A 183 12.05 -10.83 -15.01
N ASN A 184 12.13 -12.17 -14.98
CA ASN A 184 11.13 -13.09 -15.49
C ASN A 184 10.12 -13.56 -14.42
N ARG A 185 10.16 -13.04 -13.19
CA ARG A 185 9.18 -13.38 -12.14
C ARG A 185 7.76 -13.03 -12.64
N PRO A 186 6.73 -13.89 -12.44
CA PRO A 186 5.36 -13.50 -12.74
C PRO A 186 4.98 -12.23 -11.96
N HIS A 187 4.17 -11.37 -12.58
CA HIS A 187 3.47 -10.32 -11.83
C HIS A 187 2.47 -11.01 -10.89
N THR A 188 2.42 -10.62 -9.63
CA THR A 188 1.54 -11.23 -8.62
C THR A 188 0.57 -10.20 -8.03
N VAL A 189 -0.61 -10.67 -7.61
CA VAL A 189 -1.67 -9.85 -7.02
C VAL A 189 -2.00 -10.38 -5.64
N TRP A 190 -1.82 -9.56 -4.61
CA TRP A 190 -2.00 -9.92 -3.21
C TRP A 190 -3.25 -9.28 -2.63
N LEU A 191 -4.03 -10.08 -1.91
CA LEU A 191 -5.31 -9.65 -1.32
C LEU A 191 -5.60 -10.43 -0.03
N GLY A 192 -5.83 -9.70 1.06
CA GLY A 192 -6.39 -10.25 2.29
C GLY A 192 -7.92 -10.35 2.23
N THR A 193 -8.48 -11.42 2.80
CA THR A 193 -9.94 -11.69 2.83
C THR A 193 -10.46 -12.01 4.24
N THR A 194 -11.77 -11.87 4.45
CA THR A 194 -12.44 -12.06 5.75
C THR A 194 -12.47 -13.50 6.26
N ASP A 195 -11.87 -14.44 5.53
CA ASP A 195 -11.72 -15.84 5.93
C ASP A 195 -10.31 -16.20 6.44
N ALA A 196 -9.59 -15.20 6.96
CA ALA A 196 -8.23 -15.29 7.51
C ALA A 196 -7.14 -15.68 6.50
N TRP A 197 -7.43 -15.63 5.19
CA TRP A 197 -6.44 -15.82 4.13
C TRP A 197 -5.84 -14.51 3.64
N LEU A 198 -4.53 -14.52 3.42
CA LEU A 198 -3.85 -13.67 2.45
C LEU A 198 -3.59 -14.52 1.20
N HIS A 199 -4.24 -14.18 0.09
CA HIS A 199 -4.06 -14.84 -1.19
C HIS A 199 -3.00 -14.12 -2.03
N GLY A 200 -2.21 -14.90 -2.79
CA GLY A 200 -1.35 -14.43 -3.87
C GLY A 200 -1.75 -15.08 -5.19
N PHE A 201 -2.22 -14.28 -6.15
CA PHE A 201 -2.67 -14.70 -7.47
C PHE A 201 -1.67 -14.33 -8.58
N SER A 202 -1.72 -15.05 -9.70
CA SER A 202 -1.14 -14.63 -10.97
C SER A 202 -1.85 -13.38 -11.51
N ALA A 203 -1.11 -12.30 -11.78
CA ALA A 203 -1.72 -11.07 -12.29
C ALA A 203 -2.26 -11.21 -13.73
N THR A 204 -1.63 -12.06 -14.55
CA THR A 204 -2.03 -12.26 -15.95
C THR A 204 -3.20 -13.23 -16.09
N THR A 205 -3.30 -14.25 -15.22
CA THR A 205 -4.31 -15.32 -15.36
C THR A 205 -5.36 -15.37 -14.26
N GLY A 206 -5.10 -14.85 -13.05
CA GLY A 206 -6.02 -14.91 -11.92
C GLY A 206 -6.02 -16.23 -11.14
N ASP A 207 -5.10 -17.14 -11.47
CA ASP A 207 -4.94 -18.41 -10.75
C ASP A 207 -4.25 -18.18 -9.39
N GLU A 208 -4.70 -18.88 -8.35
CA GLU A 208 -4.07 -18.83 -7.03
C GLU A 208 -2.70 -19.53 -7.07
N LEU A 209 -1.64 -18.77 -6.78
CA LEU A 209 -0.28 -19.30 -6.63
C LEU A 209 -0.03 -19.76 -5.19
N VAL A 210 -0.65 -19.07 -4.21
CA VAL A 210 -0.45 -19.33 -2.77
C VAL A 210 -1.57 -18.74 -1.92
N GLY A 211 -1.84 -19.38 -0.78
CA GLY A 211 -2.53 -18.77 0.34
C GLY A 211 -1.70 -18.87 1.62
N TYR A 212 -1.60 -17.78 2.39
CA TYR A 212 -1.02 -17.76 3.74
C TYR A 212 -2.09 -17.41 4.77
N MET A 213 -2.24 -18.23 5.80
CA MET A 213 -3.09 -17.97 6.96
C MET A 213 -2.19 -17.72 8.18
N PRO A 214 -2.18 -16.51 8.77
CA PRO A 214 -1.38 -16.25 9.97
C PRO A 214 -1.79 -17.16 11.13
N ARG A 215 -0.81 -17.69 11.87
CA ARG A 215 -1.06 -18.57 13.02
C ARG A 215 -1.83 -17.85 14.12
N ALA A 216 -1.59 -16.54 14.27
CA ALA A 216 -2.36 -15.64 15.13
C ALA A 216 -3.89 -15.68 14.88
N LEU A 217 -4.32 -16.05 13.67
CA LEU A 217 -5.74 -16.08 13.29
C LEU A 217 -6.37 -17.49 13.32
N LEU A 218 -5.60 -18.57 13.51
CA LEU A 218 -6.15 -19.93 13.56
C LEU A 218 -7.29 -20.12 14.58
N PRO A 219 -7.24 -19.58 15.82
CA PRO A 219 -8.36 -19.71 16.75
C PRO A 219 -9.65 -19.02 16.25
N LEU A 220 -9.52 -17.82 15.67
CA LEU A 220 -10.66 -17.10 15.09
C LEU A 220 -11.18 -17.79 13.83
N ALA A 221 -10.29 -18.32 13.00
CA ALA A 221 -10.65 -19.09 11.81
C ALA A 221 -11.42 -20.36 12.18
N ALA A 222 -11.04 -21.04 13.27
CA ALA A 222 -11.75 -22.20 13.82
C ALA A 222 -13.18 -21.84 14.30
N VAL A 223 -13.35 -20.72 15.03
CA VAL A 223 -14.67 -20.20 15.46
C VAL A 223 -15.55 -19.83 14.24
N MET A 224 -14.95 -19.19 13.25
CA MET A 224 -15.60 -18.70 12.04
C MET A 224 -16.22 -19.81 11.17
N THR A 225 -15.69 -21.03 11.24
CA THR A 225 -16.25 -22.22 10.56
C THR A 225 -17.67 -22.58 10.99
N ALA A 226 -18.09 -22.19 12.20
CA ALA A 226 -19.44 -22.48 12.69
C ALA A 226 -20.49 -21.60 11.97
N PRO A 227 -21.71 -22.10 11.69
CA PRO A 227 -22.75 -21.33 10.98
C PRO A 227 -23.07 -19.94 11.55
N LYS A 228 -22.94 -19.77 12.88
CA LYS A 228 -23.12 -18.49 13.61
C LYS A 228 -21.83 -17.93 14.23
N GLY A 229 -20.66 -18.43 13.82
CA GLY A 229 -19.38 -17.92 14.31
C GLY A 229 -19.14 -16.46 13.92
N ALA A 230 -18.34 -15.74 14.71
CA ALA A 230 -17.78 -14.44 14.31
C ALA A 230 -16.82 -14.61 13.11
N LEU A 231 -16.57 -13.53 12.36
CA LEU A 231 -15.54 -13.53 11.32
C LEU A 231 -14.16 -13.28 11.95
N ALA A 232 -13.11 -13.76 11.28
CA ALA A 232 -11.76 -13.29 11.57
C ALA A 232 -11.56 -11.85 11.00
N PRO A 233 -10.65 -11.05 11.58
CA PRO A 233 -10.18 -9.83 10.93
C PRO A 233 -9.46 -10.19 9.62
N VAL A 234 -9.51 -9.29 8.64
CA VAL A 234 -8.80 -9.46 7.38
C VAL A 234 -7.28 -9.38 7.64
N PRO A 235 -6.47 -10.40 7.32
CA PRO A 235 -5.03 -10.31 7.44
C PRO A 235 -4.47 -9.43 6.33
N CYS A 236 -3.41 -8.68 6.63
CA CYS A 236 -2.74 -7.85 5.63
C CYS A 236 -3.69 -6.93 4.84
N PRO A 237 -4.57 -6.14 5.49
CA PRO A 237 -5.53 -5.29 4.77
C PRO A 237 -4.82 -4.19 3.97
N ARG A 238 -3.58 -3.87 4.33
CA ARG A 238 -2.68 -2.95 3.62
C ARG A 238 -1.38 -3.69 3.28
N PRO A 239 -1.38 -4.52 2.22
CA PRO A 239 -0.18 -5.23 1.80
C PRO A 239 0.82 -4.26 1.20
N GLU A 240 2.09 -4.41 1.58
CA GLU A 240 3.20 -3.61 1.07
C GLU A 240 4.32 -4.54 0.62
N ALA A 241 5.01 -4.20 -0.47
CA ALA A 241 6.17 -4.97 -0.95
C ALA A 241 7.37 -4.07 -1.16
N ALA A 242 8.55 -4.57 -0.76
CA ALA A 242 9.81 -3.84 -0.90
C ALA A 242 10.95 -4.78 -1.29
N ASP A 243 11.88 -4.26 -2.11
CA ASP A 243 13.20 -4.88 -2.24
C ASP A 243 14.08 -4.41 -1.09
N VAL A 244 14.57 -5.36 -0.30
CA VAL A 244 15.35 -5.17 0.93
C VAL A 244 16.65 -5.98 0.86
N VAL A 245 17.64 -5.66 1.71
CA VAL A 245 18.83 -6.49 1.90
C VAL A 245 18.67 -7.31 3.17
N MET A 246 18.89 -8.62 3.07
CA MET A 246 18.93 -9.56 4.20
C MET A 246 20.05 -10.57 3.95
N HIS A 247 20.86 -10.89 4.97
CA HIS A 247 22.02 -11.78 4.86
C HIS A 247 22.99 -11.35 3.74
N ARG A 248 23.11 -10.03 3.53
CA ARG A 248 23.84 -9.36 2.42
C ARG A 248 23.29 -9.60 1.01
N GLU A 249 22.15 -10.25 0.86
CA GLU A 249 21.48 -10.48 -0.43
C GLU A 249 20.21 -9.63 -0.58
N TRP A 250 19.91 -9.21 -1.81
CA TRP A 250 18.62 -8.59 -2.12
C TRP A 250 17.49 -9.63 -2.15
N ARG A 251 16.36 -9.28 -1.54
CA ARG A 251 15.11 -10.06 -1.50
C ARG A 251 13.93 -9.11 -1.76
N THR A 252 12.89 -9.57 -2.47
CA THR A 252 11.58 -8.87 -2.41
C THR A 252 10.80 -9.48 -1.27
N VAL A 253 10.40 -8.66 -0.30
CA VAL A 253 9.56 -9.08 0.83
C VAL A 253 8.19 -8.44 0.77
N LEU A 254 7.18 -9.19 1.19
CA LEU A 254 5.82 -8.74 1.44
C LEU A 254 5.68 -8.49 2.95
N LEU A 255 5.28 -7.28 3.34
CA LEU A 255 5.11 -6.87 4.73
C LEU A 255 3.62 -6.71 5.03
N CYS A 256 3.18 -7.30 6.15
CA CYS A 256 1.77 -7.44 6.46
C CYS A 256 1.47 -7.14 7.93
N GLY A 257 0.44 -6.31 8.16
CA GLY A 257 -0.16 -6.11 9.47
C GLY A 257 -1.32 -7.09 9.70
N ILE A 258 -1.51 -7.51 10.95
CA ILE A 258 -2.71 -8.19 11.41
C ILE A 258 -3.41 -7.22 12.38
N PRO A 259 -4.55 -6.62 12.00
CA PRO A 259 -5.26 -5.73 12.90
C PRO A 259 -5.96 -6.52 14.02
N ALA A 260 -6.17 -5.88 15.16
CA ALA A 260 -6.91 -6.48 16.27
C ALA A 260 -8.36 -6.82 15.86
N ALA A 261 -8.85 -8.01 16.23
CA ALA A 261 -10.25 -8.38 16.03
C ALA A 261 -11.24 -7.58 16.91
N ASN A 262 -10.78 -7.13 18.08
CA ASN A 262 -11.52 -6.32 19.06
C ASN A 262 -10.57 -5.33 19.74
N GLU A 263 -11.12 -4.29 20.36
CA GLU A 263 -10.38 -3.48 21.35
C GLU A 263 -9.82 -4.41 22.46
N GLY A 264 -8.52 -4.28 22.76
CA GLY A 264 -7.79 -5.20 23.66
C GLY A 264 -6.74 -6.09 22.98
N GLY A 265 -6.67 -6.14 21.64
CA GLY A 265 -5.43 -6.45 20.92
C GLY A 265 -4.93 -7.91 20.86
N SER A 266 -5.66 -8.90 21.39
CA SER A 266 -5.17 -10.30 21.52
C SER A 266 -4.78 -11.02 20.22
N THR A 267 -5.23 -10.53 19.07
CA THR A 267 -4.95 -11.09 17.72
C THR A 267 -4.19 -10.13 16.81
N ALA A 268 -3.80 -8.95 17.33
CA ALA A 268 -2.99 -8.01 16.55
C ALA A 268 -1.56 -8.54 16.38
N GLY A 269 -0.89 -8.10 15.32
CA GLY A 269 0.45 -8.59 15.00
C GLY A 269 0.99 -8.10 13.67
N ALA A 270 2.12 -8.65 13.25
CA ALA A 270 2.70 -8.43 11.93
C ALA A 270 3.44 -9.67 11.44
N PHE A 271 3.54 -9.84 10.13
CA PHE A 271 4.35 -10.89 9.50
C PHE A 271 5.03 -10.40 8.23
N VAL A 272 6.12 -11.07 7.85
CA VAL A 272 6.89 -10.79 6.65
C VAL A 272 7.17 -12.09 5.90
N LEU A 273 6.86 -12.10 4.60
CA LEU A 273 7.13 -13.20 3.68
C LEU A 273 8.18 -12.77 2.65
N ASP A 274 9.19 -13.60 2.40
CA ASP A 274 10.05 -13.48 1.22
C ASP A 274 9.29 -14.02 -0.01
N ILE A 275 9.08 -13.14 -1.00
CA ILE A 275 8.38 -13.41 -2.26
C ILE A 275 9.31 -13.25 -3.48
N SER A 276 10.63 -13.37 -3.27
CA SER A 276 11.64 -13.30 -4.33
C SER A 276 11.36 -14.34 -5.43
N ASN A 277 11.03 -15.57 -5.04
CA ASN A 277 10.89 -16.72 -5.93
C ASN A 277 9.42 -17.14 -6.15
N ALA A 278 8.58 -16.25 -6.67
CA ALA A 278 7.16 -16.53 -6.92
C ALA A 278 6.85 -17.59 -8.01
N ALA A 279 7.84 -18.40 -8.41
CA ALA A 279 7.75 -19.52 -9.35
C ALA A 279 8.24 -20.86 -8.75
N ASP A 280 8.71 -20.88 -7.50
CA ASP A 280 9.08 -22.11 -6.80
C ASP A 280 7.84 -22.85 -6.28
N VAL A 281 7.96 -24.17 -6.06
CA VAL A 281 6.87 -25.05 -5.55
C VAL A 281 6.30 -24.58 -4.20
N ALA A 282 7.08 -23.82 -3.43
CA ALA A 282 6.61 -22.97 -2.34
C ALA A 282 7.00 -21.52 -2.69
N PRO A 283 6.10 -20.70 -3.25
CA PRO A 283 6.45 -19.38 -3.81
C PRO A 283 6.64 -18.29 -2.75
N VAL A 284 6.58 -18.66 -1.46
CA VAL A 284 6.80 -17.79 -0.30
C VAL A 284 7.68 -18.48 0.73
N ARG A 285 8.43 -17.71 1.51
CA ARG A 285 9.10 -18.19 2.74
C ARG A 285 8.79 -17.26 3.90
N LEU A 286 8.46 -17.81 5.07
CA LEU A 286 8.27 -17.02 6.28
C LEU A 286 9.63 -16.46 6.74
N ILE A 287 9.69 -15.14 6.95
CA ILE A 287 10.84 -14.49 7.61
C ILE A 287 10.57 -14.43 9.13
N TRP A 288 9.40 -13.93 9.50
CA TRP A 288 8.79 -14.10 10.83
C TRP A 288 7.31 -13.74 10.80
N GLU A 289 6.57 -14.24 11.78
CA GLU A 289 5.29 -13.72 12.25
C GLU A 289 5.45 -13.40 13.75
N LEU A 290 4.79 -12.34 14.21
CA LEU A 290 4.81 -11.85 15.59
C LEU A 290 3.41 -11.39 16.00
N THR A 291 2.90 -11.92 17.10
CA THR A 291 1.70 -11.43 17.79
C THR A 291 2.03 -10.28 18.73
N ALA A 292 1.02 -9.47 19.06
CA ALA A 292 1.09 -8.46 20.09
C ALA A 292 1.34 -9.09 21.47
N THR A 293 2.16 -8.43 22.28
CA THR A 293 2.44 -8.80 23.67
C THR A 293 2.48 -7.55 24.56
N PRO A 294 2.41 -7.66 25.89
CA PRO A 294 2.54 -6.48 26.77
C PRO A 294 3.86 -5.71 26.60
N ALA A 295 4.94 -6.39 26.17
CA ALA A 295 6.25 -5.79 25.91
C ALA A 295 6.39 -5.22 24.48
N LEU A 296 5.65 -5.76 23.52
CA LEU A 296 5.58 -5.27 22.14
C LEU A 296 4.10 -5.23 21.70
N PRO A 297 3.34 -4.18 22.09
CA PRO A 297 1.90 -4.08 21.88
C PRO A 297 1.56 -3.66 20.44
N LEU A 298 1.93 -4.51 19.49
CA LEU A 298 1.63 -4.34 18.06
C LEU A 298 0.13 -4.09 17.87
N SER A 299 -0.22 -3.05 17.11
CA SER A 299 -1.61 -2.81 16.69
C SER A 299 -1.79 -2.88 15.18
N ALA A 300 -0.72 -2.61 14.42
CA ALA A 300 -0.63 -2.75 12.97
C ALA A 300 -1.88 -2.25 12.20
N ARG A 301 -2.39 -1.09 12.63
CA ARG A 301 -3.66 -0.52 12.14
C ARG A 301 -3.56 -0.17 10.64
N GLY A 302 -2.40 0.33 10.23
CA GLY A 302 -2.07 0.73 8.86
C GLY A 302 -1.05 -0.18 8.16
N PRO A 303 -0.44 0.26 7.05
CA PRO A 303 0.56 -0.52 6.33
C PRO A 303 1.83 -0.75 7.16
N VAL A 304 2.43 -1.93 7.02
CA VAL A 304 3.77 -2.23 7.53
C VAL A 304 4.79 -1.84 6.47
N ARG A 305 5.75 -0.96 6.81
CA ARG A 305 6.72 -0.41 5.84
C ARG A 305 8.11 -1.03 6.02
N ALA A 306 8.85 -1.22 4.94
CA ALA A 306 10.28 -1.51 5.02
C ALA A 306 11.09 -0.20 5.16
N ALA A 307 12.06 -0.17 6.07
CA ALA A 307 12.99 0.95 6.24
C ALA A 307 14.42 0.45 6.48
N ALA A 308 15.41 1.07 5.83
CA ALA A 308 16.82 0.80 6.03
C ALA A 308 17.46 1.89 6.90
N PHE A 309 18.24 1.50 7.91
CA PHE A 309 18.95 2.41 8.81
C PHE A 309 20.47 2.19 8.73
N VAL A 310 21.24 3.26 8.94
CA VAL A 310 22.71 3.24 8.88
C VAL A 310 23.27 2.62 10.18
N TYR A 311 24.07 1.55 10.05
CA TYR A 311 24.86 0.96 11.13
C TYR A 311 26.30 0.73 10.64
N ASP A 312 27.24 0.57 11.58
CA ASP A 312 28.68 0.39 11.30
C ASP A 312 29.01 -0.81 10.40
N GLU A 313 28.20 -1.87 10.52
CA GLU A 313 28.34 -3.13 9.76
C GLU A 313 27.69 -3.07 8.36
N GLY A 314 27.02 -1.97 8.01
CA GLY A 314 26.22 -1.80 6.80
C GLY A 314 24.74 -1.49 7.09
N PRO A 315 23.91 -1.34 6.03
CA PRO A 315 22.50 -0.99 6.18
C PRO A 315 21.69 -2.14 6.80
N ARG A 316 21.01 -1.88 7.92
CA ARG A 316 20.10 -2.85 8.57
C ARG A 316 18.65 -2.52 8.22
N TRP A 317 17.87 -3.54 7.81
CA TRP A 317 16.48 -3.39 7.39
C TRP A 317 15.49 -3.81 8.49
N PHE A 318 14.43 -3.02 8.62
CA PHE A 318 13.37 -3.19 9.61
C PHE A 318 12.00 -3.12 8.93
N ALA A 319 11.05 -3.89 9.44
CA ALA A 319 9.63 -3.63 9.30
C ALA A 319 9.21 -2.56 10.33
N VAL A 320 8.48 -1.54 9.87
CA VAL A 320 7.98 -0.43 10.68
C VAL A 320 6.45 -0.51 10.73
N THR A 321 5.87 -0.57 11.93
CA THR A 321 4.42 -0.70 12.15
C THR A 321 3.97 0.07 13.39
N THR A 322 2.67 0.15 13.64
CA THR A 322 2.10 0.86 14.80
C THR A 322 2.04 -0.03 16.05
N VAL A 323 2.26 0.59 17.21
CA VAL A 323 1.96 0.02 18.53
C VAL A 323 0.97 0.90 19.29
N ASP A 324 0.08 0.26 20.04
CA ASP A 324 -0.84 0.93 20.95
C ASP A 324 -0.19 1.08 22.35
N ALA A 325 -0.88 1.75 23.29
CA ALA A 325 -0.23 2.27 24.51
C ALA A 325 0.48 1.21 25.39
N GLY A 326 -0.11 0.04 25.59
CA GLY A 326 0.47 -1.05 26.39
C GLY A 326 0.91 -0.59 27.79
N ALA A 327 2.19 -0.82 28.12
CA ALA A 327 2.83 -0.34 29.36
C ALA A 327 3.55 1.03 29.22
N SER A 328 3.28 1.78 28.15
CA SER A 328 3.97 3.03 27.81
C SER A 328 3.02 4.00 27.07
N ARG A 329 3.41 4.52 25.90
CA ARG A 329 2.56 5.33 25.01
C ARG A 329 2.55 4.71 23.61
N ALA A 330 1.48 4.97 22.85
CA ALA A 330 1.37 4.54 21.45
C ALA A 330 2.51 5.14 20.59
N GLY A 331 2.81 4.52 19.46
CA GLY A 331 3.95 4.91 18.63
C GLY A 331 4.26 3.89 17.55
N LEU A 332 5.54 3.78 17.17
CA LEU A 332 6.02 2.82 16.17
C LEU A 332 6.78 1.66 16.81
N ALA A 333 6.70 0.47 16.20
CA ALA A 333 7.66 -0.61 16.38
C ALA A 333 8.57 -0.69 15.14
N LEU A 334 9.88 -0.83 15.38
CA LEU A 334 10.92 -1.14 14.40
C LEU A 334 11.38 -2.58 14.67
N ILE A 335 10.96 -3.50 13.82
CA ILE A 335 11.20 -4.95 13.95
C ILE A 335 12.25 -5.37 12.92
N PRO A 336 13.45 -5.84 13.31
CA PRO A 336 14.47 -6.28 12.35
C PRO A 336 13.97 -7.36 11.40
N LEU A 337 14.33 -7.28 10.11
CA LEU A 337 14.05 -8.38 9.17
C LEU A 337 14.98 -9.57 9.40
N GLU A 338 16.19 -9.32 9.92
CA GLU A 338 17.15 -10.35 10.36
C GLU A 338 17.15 -10.42 11.89
N LYS A 339 16.69 -11.53 12.48
CA LYS A 339 16.63 -11.69 13.96
C LYS A 339 17.98 -11.53 14.65
N THR A 340 19.07 -11.88 13.98
CA THR A 340 20.46 -11.71 14.42
C THR A 340 20.85 -10.24 14.62
N ALA A 341 20.12 -9.28 14.06
CA ALA A 341 20.39 -7.86 14.23
C ALA A 341 19.95 -7.29 15.60
N GLY A 342 19.10 -8.01 16.35
CA GLY A 342 18.68 -7.64 17.71
C GLY A 342 17.17 -7.78 17.96
N PRO A 343 16.69 -7.32 19.13
CA PRO A 343 15.26 -7.26 19.42
C PRO A 343 14.54 -6.16 18.62
N ALA A 344 13.21 -6.20 18.61
CA ALA A 344 12.40 -5.07 18.15
C ALA A 344 12.56 -3.86 19.08
N LEU A 345 12.48 -2.66 18.51
CA LEU A 345 12.56 -1.38 19.22
C LEU A 345 11.22 -0.65 19.16
N THR A 346 10.80 -0.01 20.26
CA THR A 346 9.62 0.86 20.30
C THR A 346 10.02 2.33 20.28
N TRP A 347 9.31 3.13 19.48
CA TRP A 347 9.49 4.57 19.33
C TRP A 347 8.17 5.25 19.73
N PRO A 348 7.96 5.54 21.03
CA PRO A 348 6.71 6.11 21.53
C PRO A 348 6.55 7.56 21.10
N LEU A 349 5.29 8.00 20.96
CA LEU A 349 4.93 9.41 20.84
C LEU A 349 5.38 10.22 22.08
N PRO A 350 5.56 11.55 21.97
CA PRO A 350 5.81 12.41 23.13
C PRO A 350 4.59 12.46 24.06
N GLU A 351 4.79 12.98 25.27
CA GLU A 351 3.73 13.13 26.27
C GLU A 351 2.65 14.13 25.90
N ARG A 352 2.96 15.07 25.00
CA ARG A 352 2.08 16.17 24.61
C ARG A 352 1.78 16.16 23.12
N ASP A 353 0.51 16.38 22.82
CA ASP A 353 -0.07 16.45 21.48
C ASP A 353 0.20 17.81 20.82
N CYS A 354 -0.26 18.02 19.58
CA CYS A 354 -0.03 19.28 18.85
C CYS A 354 -0.65 20.52 19.51
N SER A 355 -1.58 20.32 20.45
CA SER A 355 -2.24 21.36 21.26
C SER A 355 -1.73 21.41 22.71
N GLY A 356 -0.63 20.71 23.04
CA GLY A 356 -0.07 20.67 24.40
C GLY A 356 -0.89 19.85 25.41
N SER A 357 -1.92 19.13 24.95
CA SER A 357 -2.72 18.22 25.78
C SER A 357 -2.01 16.86 25.92
N PRO A 358 -2.32 16.02 26.93
CA PRO A 358 -1.73 14.69 27.04
C PRO A 358 -1.99 13.83 25.80
N THR A 359 -0.97 13.18 25.25
CA THR A 359 -1.11 12.32 24.07
C THR A 359 -1.84 11.02 24.43
N THR A 360 -3.11 10.93 24.06
CA THR A 360 -3.95 9.73 24.21
C THR A 360 -4.27 9.04 22.88
N SER A 361 -3.87 9.64 21.75
CA SER A 361 -4.10 9.14 20.41
C SER A 361 -3.20 7.94 20.06
N ALA A 362 -3.63 7.13 19.10
CA ALA A 362 -2.87 6.00 18.58
C ALA A 362 -2.65 6.11 17.06
N LEU A 363 -1.47 5.69 16.61
CA LEU A 363 -1.07 5.83 15.20
C LEU A 363 -1.95 4.98 14.28
N THR A 364 -2.42 5.59 13.20
CA THR A 364 -3.28 4.96 12.19
C THR A 364 -2.50 4.50 10.97
N GLY A 365 -1.56 5.29 10.45
CA GLY A 365 -0.78 4.92 9.27
C GLY A 365 0.63 5.52 9.27
N VAL A 366 1.56 4.88 8.55
CA VAL A 366 2.98 5.26 8.51
C VAL A 366 3.57 5.20 7.08
N SER A 367 4.46 6.13 6.79
CA SER A 367 5.24 6.21 5.54
C SER A 367 6.69 6.61 5.80
N ILE A 368 7.60 6.09 4.97
CA ILE A 368 9.05 6.25 5.11
C ILE A 368 9.55 7.16 3.99
N LEU A 369 10.28 8.21 4.34
CA LEU A 369 11.04 9.01 3.38
C LEU A 369 12.44 8.37 3.26
N SER A 370 12.73 7.72 2.13
CA SER A 370 14.04 7.14 1.86
C SER A 370 14.87 7.99 0.88
N ASP A 371 16.19 7.91 1.01
CA ASP A 371 17.15 8.40 0.03
C ASP A 371 17.25 7.48 -1.21
N MET A 372 18.09 7.87 -2.18
CA MET A 372 18.30 7.09 -3.40
C MET A 372 18.92 5.71 -3.14
N MET A 373 19.71 5.54 -2.08
CA MET A 373 20.27 4.25 -1.67
C MET A 373 19.23 3.37 -0.93
N GLY A 374 18.12 3.97 -0.49
CA GLY A 374 17.03 3.34 0.25
C GLY A 374 17.03 3.66 1.76
N MET A 375 18.01 4.40 2.25
CA MET A 375 18.19 4.72 3.67
C MET A 375 17.12 5.71 4.13
N ALA A 376 16.49 5.44 5.27
CA ALA A 376 15.47 6.33 5.83
C ALA A 376 16.08 7.69 6.23
N GLN A 377 15.47 8.78 5.78
CA GLN A 377 15.80 10.16 6.18
C GLN A 377 14.82 10.72 7.21
N ALA A 378 13.55 10.29 7.14
CA ALA A 378 12.48 10.70 8.03
C ALA A 378 11.37 9.63 8.00
N ILE A 379 10.61 9.52 9.07
CA ILE A 379 9.38 8.70 9.11
C ILE A 379 8.22 9.61 9.50
N TYR A 380 7.09 9.44 8.81
CA TYR A 380 5.88 10.23 9.02
C TYR A 380 4.71 9.31 9.34
N ALA A 381 3.92 9.66 10.36
CA ALA A 381 2.75 8.89 10.75
C ALA A 381 1.56 9.77 11.12
N THR A 382 0.37 9.30 10.80
CA THR A 382 -0.92 9.88 11.21
C THR A 382 -1.44 9.17 12.46
N ASP A 383 -2.23 9.86 13.28
CA ASP A 383 -2.98 9.23 14.38
C ASP A 383 -4.51 9.27 14.16
N ASP A 384 -5.27 8.75 15.13
CA ASP A 384 -6.73 8.75 15.13
C ASP A 384 -7.35 10.10 15.57
N SER A 385 -6.53 11.08 15.97
CA SER A 385 -6.93 12.42 16.42
C SER A 385 -6.59 13.53 15.42
N GLY A 386 -6.36 13.18 14.15
CA GLY A 386 -6.10 14.12 13.06
C GLY A 386 -4.71 14.74 13.06
N GLN A 387 -3.73 14.16 13.76
CA GLN A 387 -2.39 14.71 13.90
C GLN A 387 -1.38 14.02 12.98
N LEU A 388 -0.44 14.81 12.45
CA LEU A 388 0.70 14.33 11.67
C LEU A 388 1.99 14.46 12.49
N TRP A 389 2.64 13.33 12.68
CA TRP A 389 3.85 13.15 13.46
C TRP A 389 5.07 12.91 12.57
N HIS A 390 6.20 13.52 12.92
CA HIS A 390 7.50 13.34 12.30
C HIS A 390 8.48 12.70 13.29
N PHE A 391 9.06 11.57 12.88
CA PHE A 391 10.02 10.78 13.62
C PHE A 391 11.42 11.02 13.00
N PRO A 392 12.32 11.76 13.68
CA PRO A 392 13.59 12.20 13.10
C PRO A 392 14.61 11.06 13.05
N VAL A 393 15.03 10.65 11.85
CA VAL A 393 15.99 9.54 11.68
C VAL A 393 17.43 10.03 11.83
N PRO A 394 18.27 9.40 12.69
CA PRO A 394 19.69 9.73 12.81
C PRO A 394 20.47 9.50 11.51
N ARG A 395 21.40 10.41 11.20
CA ARG A 395 22.23 10.35 9.98
C ARG A 395 23.67 9.83 10.21
N ALA A 396 24.03 9.54 11.46
CA ALA A 396 25.34 8.99 11.82
C ALA A 396 25.25 7.47 12.01
N PRO A 397 26.29 6.70 11.64
CA PRO A 397 26.41 5.29 12.04
C PRO A 397 26.61 5.23 13.56
N GLN A 398 25.54 4.90 14.29
CA GLN A 398 25.53 4.63 15.72
C GLN A 398 24.38 3.66 16.02
N ARG A 399 24.36 3.05 17.21
CA ARG A 399 23.15 2.37 17.70
C ARG A 399 21.98 3.36 17.65
N LEU A 400 20.88 2.95 17.03
CA LEU A 400 19.78 3.82 16.63
C LEU A 400 19.22 4.67 17.78
N ALA A 401 19.70 5.91 17.89
CA ALA A 401 19.28 6.86 18.90
C ALA A 401 17.94 7.50 18.49
N LEU A 402 16.84 6.90 18.95
CA LEU A 402 15.47 7.32 18.64
C LEU A 402 15.19 8.73 19.20
N GLY A 403 15.30 9.75 18.35
CA GLY A 403 15.01 11.14 18.72
C GLY A 403 13.52 11.37 18.98
N THR A 404 13.17 12.32 19.84
CA THR A 404 11.77 12.61 20.20
C THR A 404 10.93 12.93 18.95
N PRO A 405 9.77 12.26 18.72
CA PRO A 405 8.88 12.61 17.62
C PRO A 405 8.25 13.99 17.84
N VAL A 406 7.99 14.70 16.74
CA VAL A 406 7.47 16.07 16.76
C VAL A 406 6.18 16.13 15.93
N CYS A 407 5.13 16.76 16.45
CA CYS A 407 3.95 17.06 15.64
C CYS A 407 4.26 18.17 14.62
N LEU A 408 3.85 17.96 13.37
CA LEU A 408 3.91 18.97 12.31
C LEU A 408 2.58 19.68 12.06
N HIS A 409 1.44 19.01 12.27
CA HIS A 409 0.12 19.56 12.01
C HIS A 409 -0.99 18.81 12.75
N LYS A 410 -2.11 19.48 13.03
CA LYS A 410 -3.36 18.91 13.55
C LYS A 410 -4.52 19.44 12.70
N LEU A 411 -5.34 18.54 12.17
CA LEU A 411 -6.49 18.88 11.35
C LEU A 411 -7.54 19.66 12.17
N PRO A 412 -8.25 20.66 11.59
CA PRO A 412 -9.24 21.45 12.32
C PRO A 412 -10.41 20.63 12.88
N THR A 413 -10.78 19.53 12.20
CA THR A 413 -11.75 18.56 12.69
C THR A 413 -11.19 17.14 12.57
N ALA A 414 -11.16 16.40 13.67
CA ALA A 414 -10.90 14.96 13.66
C ALA A 414 -12.24 14.23 13.48
N GLY A 415 -12.49 13.70 12.28
CA GLY A 415 -13.62 12.81 12.01
C GLY A 415 -13.24 11.34 12.21
N ASN A 416 -14.20 10.48 12.52
CA ASN A 416 -13.94 9.03 12.66
C ASN A 416 -13.51 8.43 11.31
N SER A 417 -12.21 8.19 11.12
CA SER A 417 -11.76 7.50 9.91
C SER A 417 -12.18 6.04 9.95
N ARG A 418 -12.85 5.57 8.89
CA ARG A 418 -13.15 4.14 8.72
C ARG A 418 -11.93 3.35 8.22
N GLN A 419 -10.88 4.05 7.76
CA GLN A 419 -9.74 3.44 7.08
C GLN A 419 -8.41 4.05 7.54
N ALA A 420 -7.43 3.18 7.78
CA ALA A 420 -6.10 3.51 8.28
C ALA A 420 -5.17 3.97 7.14
N GLU A 421 -5.49 5.14 6.56
CA GLU A 421 -4.71 5.73 5.47
C GLU A 421 -3.37 6.32 5.97
N PRO A 422 -2.23 5.93 5.37
CA PRO A 422 -0.94 6.52 5.69
C PRO A 422 -0.79 7.91 5.05
N PRO A 423 0.05 8.80 5.60
CA PRO A 423 0.42 10.03 4.91
C PRO A 423 1.20 9.72 3.63
N LEU A 424 0.81 10.31 2.49
CA LEU A 424 1.58 10.25 1.25
C LEU A 424 2.76 11.21 1.30
N LEU A 425 3.84 10.89 0.57
CA LEU A 425 5.06 11.69 0.48
C LEU A 425 5.32 11.99 -1.00
N VAL A 426 4.98 13.20 -1.46
CA VAL A 426 5.02 13.56 -2.88
C VAL A 426 6.15 14.57 -3.16
N GLY A 427 6.81 14.42 -4.32
CA GLY A 427 7.84 15.34 -4.79
C GLY A 427 9.27 14.92 -4.44
N ALA A 428 10.18 15.90 -4.30
CA ALA A 428 11.60 15.62 -4.11
C ALA A 428 11.95 15.23 -2.67
N VAL A 429 12.84 14.24 -2.52
CA VAL A 429 13.27 13.69 -1.21
C VAL A 429 13.81 14.77 -0.25
N ALA A 430 14.46 15.81 -0.77
CA ALA A 430 15.01 16.90 0.05
C ALA A 430 13.93 17.77 0.74
N SER A 431 12.71 17.80 0.22
CA SER A 431 11.60 18.63 0.72
C SER A 431 10.25 18.11 0.21
N PRO A 432 9.80 16.91 0.62
CA PRO A 432 8.54 16.35 0.17
C PRO A 432 7.35 17.14 0.71
N LEU A 433 6.26 17.11 -0.06
CA LEU A 433 4.93 17.51 0.37
C LEU A 433 4.23 16.28 0.98
N ILE A 434 3.90 16.37 2.26
CA ILE A 434 3.25 15.32 3.04
C ILE A 434 1.74 15.55 2.94
N VAL A 435 1.01 14.61 2.34
CA VAL A 435 -0.43 14.72 2.11
C VAL A 435 -1.17 13.69 2.93
N PHE A 436 -2.11 14.13 3.77
CA PHE A 436 -2.93 13.27 4.61
C PHE A 436 -4.32 13.86 4.80
N GLY A 437 -5.24 13.08 5.35
CA GLY A 437 -6.58 13.56 5.64
C GLY A 437 -7.32 12.62 6.58
N GLN A 438 -8.36 13.16 7.22
CA GLN A 438 -9.22 12.42 8.13
C GLN A 438 -10.60 13.09 8.15
N GLY A 439 -11.65 12.27 8.08
CA GLY A 439 -13.02 12.75 8.03
C GLY A 439 -13.25 13.71 6.86
N ARG A 440 -13.60 14.98 7.15
CA ARG A 440 -13.86 16.01 6.14
C ARG A 440 -12.62 16.73 5.63
N GLU A 441 -11.44 16.54 6.22
CA GLU A 441 -10.26 17.37 5.92
C GLU A 441 -9.22 16.59 5.11
N VAL A 442 -8.68 17.22 4.06
CA VAL A 442 -7.51 16.74 3.30
C VAL A 442 -6.50 17.89 3.21
N VAL A 443 -5.28 17.67 3.71
CA VAL A 443 -4.24 18.69 3.81
C VAL A 443 -2.92 18.18 3.23
N ALA A 444 -2.17 19.09 2.63
CA ALA A 444 -0.82 18.89 2.17
C ALA A 444 0.11 19.94 2.79
N ILE A 445 1.17 19.52 3.46
CA ILE A 445 2.16 20.41 4.09
C ILE A 445 3.59 19.99 3.71
N PRO A 446 4.57 20.90 3.57
CA PRO A 446 5.95 20.50 3.37
C PRO A 446 6.52 19.85 4.64
N SER A 447 7.57 19.04 4.49
CA SER A 447 8.33 18.44 5.60
C SER A 447 8.92 19.43 6.62
N ARG A 448 8.95 20.72 6.27
CA ARG A 448 9.25 21.86 7.14
C ARG A 448 8.13 22.89 6.99
N PRO A 449 7.01 22.78 7.75
CA PRO A 449 5.91 23.73 7.65
C PRO A 449 6.37 25.15 7.99
N ALA A 450 6.06 26.12 7.13
CA ALA A 450 6.54 27.49 7.21
C ALA A 450 5.41 28.50 6.90
N GLY A 451 4.24 28.26 7.50
CA GLY A 451 3.03 29.05 7.32
C GLY A 451 1.77 28.20 7.43
N VAL A 452 0.62 28.83 7.19
CA VAL A 452 -0.66 28.13 7.02
C VAL A 452 -0.77 27.61 5.58
N PRO A 453 -1.33 26.41 5.33
CA PRO A 453 -1.63 25.93 3.98
C PRO A 453 -2.63 26.86 3.25
N ALA A 454 -2.49 27.00 1.94
CA ALA A 454 -3.45 27.77 1.14
C ALA A 454 -4.81 27.05 1.08
N ARG A 455 -5.92 27.77 1.32
CA ARG A 455 -7.24 27.13 1.31
C ARG A 455 -7.72 26.89 -0.12
N ILE A 456 -8.27 25.69 -0.34
CA ILE A 456 -8.94 25.29 -1.57
C ILE A 456 -10.46 25.44 -1.41
N VAL A 457 -11.09 26.06 -2.40
CA VAL A 457 -12.54 26.25 -2.50
C VAL A 457 -13.08 25.28 -3.56
N ALA A 458 -14.26 24.72 -3.28
CA ALA A 458 -14.99 23.84 -4.19
C ALA A 458 -16.19 24.58 -4.79
N GLU A 459 -16.10 24.96 -6.06
CA GLU A 459 -17.18 25.60 -6.82
C GLU A 459 -18.02 24.50 -7.51
N PRO A 460 -19.34 24.37 -7.24
CA PRO A 460 -20.16 23.31 -7.85
C PRO A 460 -20.28 23.46 -9.37
N ALA A 461 -20.04 22.38 -10.12
CA ALA A 461 -20.12 22.32 -11.59
C ALA A 461 -20.38 20.88 -12.07
N ASP A 462 -21.22 20.69 -13.09
CA ASP A 462 -21.50 19.41 -13.77
C ASP A 462 -21.68 18.17 -12.85
N GLY A 463 -22.40 18.35 -11.74
CA GLY A 463 -22.67 17.30 -10.74
C GLY A 463 -21.49 16.96 -9.82
N GLY A 464 -20.39 17.70 -9.92
CA GLY A 464 -19.20 17.67 -9.05
C GLY A 464 -18.73 19.09 -8.72
N PHE A 465 -17.41 19.31 -8.71
CA PHE A 465 -16.77 20.55 -8.28
C PHE A 465 -15.54 20.91 -9.11
N LEU A 466 -15.31 22.21 -9.30
CA LEU A 466 -14.00 22.79 -9.60
C LEU A 466 -13.29 23.08 -8.27
N LEU A 467 -12.07 22.58 -8.09
CA LEU A 467 -11.25 22.85 -6.91
C LEU A 467 -10.17 23.88 -7.23
N ARG A 468 -10.17 25.01 -6.52
CA ARG A 468 -9.33 26.20 -6.80
C ARG A 468 -8.72 26.81 -5.54
N SER A 469 -7.51 27.31 -5.63
CA SER A 469 -6.90 28.14 -4.58
C SER A 469 -7.59 29.51 -4.46
N ILE A 470 -7.65 30.07 -3.23
CA ILE A 470 -8.19 31.42 -3.03
C ILE A 470 -7.22 32.47 -3.61
N PRO A 471 -7.64 33.34 -4.55
CA PRO A 471 -6.78 34.37 -5.12
C PRO A 471 -6.15 35.27 -4.04
N GLY A 472 -4.83 35.46 -4.14
CA GLY A 472 -4.06 36.25 -3.18
C GLY A 472 -3.62 35.50 -1.92
N GLN A 473 -4.18 34.34 -1.59
CA GLN A 473 -3.58 33.49 -0.55
C GLN A 473 -2.29 32.84 -1.07
N ARG A 474 -1.20 33.04 -0.34
CA ARG A 474 0.04 32.26 -0.48
C ARG A 474 0.24 31.48 0.82
N GLY A 475 0.41 30.17 0.70
CA GLY A 475 0.60 29.26 1.83
C GLY A 475 1.58 28.15 1.46
N THR A 476 2.17 27.50 2.47
CA THR A 476 3.11 26.40 2.24
C THR A 476 2.36 25.08 2.20
N GLY A 477 1.98 24.64 1.00
CA GLY A 477 1.03 23.55 0.81
C GLY A 477 -0.42 24.04 0.75
N TRP A 478 -1.38 23.11 0.84
CA TRP A 478 -2.81 23.39 0.64
C TRP A 478 -3.73 22.64 1.60
N HIS A 479 -4.94 23.15 1.82
CA HIS A 479 -5.99 22.53 2.66
C HIS A 479 -7.35 22.58 1.96
N LEU A 480 -7.98 21.41 1.80
CA LEU A 480 -9.35 21.23 1.34
C LEU A 480 -10.20 20.65 2.47
N THR A 481 -11.31 21.32 2.78
CA THR A 481 -12.44 20.71 3.49
C THR A 481 -13.43 20.19 2.45
N LEU A 482 -13.78 18.90 2.52
CA LEU A 482 -14.67 18.23 1.57
C LEU A 482 -16.05 18.92 1.51
N PRO A 483 -16.58 19.23 0.32
CA PRO A 483 -17.69 20.17 0.18
C PRO A 483 -19.00 19.69 0.81
N ASN A 484 -19.35 18.41 0.71
CA ASN A 484 -20.67 17.93 1.12
C ASN A 484 -20.71 17.66 2.64
N ALA A 485 -21.83 17.97 3.28
CA ALA A 485 -22.02 17.69 4.71
C ALA A 485 -21.97 16.17 4.98
N GLY A 486 -21.24 15.76 6.00
CA GLY A 486 -21.06 14.34 6.36
C GLY A 486 -20.14 13.54 5.43
N GLU A 487 -19.63 14.11 4.33
CA GLU A 487 -18.71 13.44 3.41
C GLU A 487 -17.35 13.14 4.08
N GLN A 488 -16.99 11.86 4.20
CA GLN A 488 -15.71 11.43 4.78
C GLN A 488 -14.75 10.94 3.70
N LEU A 489 -13.45 11.18 3.88
CA LEU A 489 -12.37 10.51 3.16
C LEU A 489 -12.45 8.98 3.37
N ASP A 490 -12.34 8.22 2.28
CA ASP A 490 -12.40 6.75 2.27
C ASP A 490 -11.06 6.15 1.82
N THR A 491 -10.44 6.71 0.76
CA THR A 491 -9.07 6.34 0.32
C THR A 491 -8.28 7.54 -0.19
N LEU A 492 -6.95 7.49 -0.09
CA LEU A 492 -6.00 8.45 -0.66
C LEU A 492 -4.92 7.70 -1.48
N GLY A 493 -4.35 8.32 -2.52
CA GLY A 493 -3.25 7.76 -3.33
C GLY A 493 -2.66 8.75 -4.35
N GLU A 494 -1.35 8.65 -4.63
CA GLU A 494 -0.72 9.45 -5.70
C GLU A 494 -1.04 8.87 -7.09
N VAL A 495 -1.31 9.72 -8.07
CA VAL A 495 -1.50 9.35 -9.48
C VAL A 495 -0.38 9.95 -10.30
N PHE A 496 0.50 9.11 -10.82
CA PHE A 496 1.69 9.54 -11.54
C PHE A 496 1.36 10.19 -12.91
N PRO A 497 2.04 11.28 -13.32
CA PRO A 497 3.00 12.08 -12.56
C PRO A 497 2.34 13.30 -11.90
N GLY A 498 2.47 13.43 -10.57
CA GLY A 498 2.18 14.68 -9.85
C GLY A 498 0.72 15.01 -9.59
N TYR A 499 -0.20 14.06 -9.75
CA TYR A 499 -1.60 14.19 -9.33
C TYR A 499 -1.87 13.34 -8.08
N LEU A 500 -3.00 13.56 -7.43
CA LEU A 500 -3.57 12.68 -6.42
C LEU A 500 -4.95 12.24 -6.85
N GLN A 501 -5.32 11.01 -6.50
CA GLN A 501 -6.71 10.61 -6.36
C GLN A 501 -7.03 10.41 -4.88
N PHE A 502 -8.16 10.95 -4.45
CA PHE A 502 -8.81 10.50 -3.22
C PHE A 502 -10.27 10.15 -3.50
N THR A 503 -10.78 9.14 -2.80
CA THR A 503 -12.21 8.78 -2.83
C THR A 503 -12.85 9.10 -1.49
N THR A 504 -14.12 9.46 -1.54
CA THR A 504 -14.91 9.86 -0.38
C THR A 504 -16.24 9.12 -0.37
N ARG A 505 -16.91 9.13 0.78
CA ARG A 505 -18.23 8.54 0.99
C ARG A 505 -19.10 9.48 1.82
N ALA A 506 -20.30 9.78 1.32
CA ALA A 506 -21.31 10.54 2.04
C ALA A 506 -22.18 9.63 2.92
N ALA A 507 -22.95 10.22 3.84
CA ALA A 507 -23.77 9.48 4.81
C ALA A 507 -24.92 8.68 4.17
N ASP A 508 -25.34 9.07 2.97
CA ASP A 508 -26.27 8.37 2.08
C ASP A 508 -25.65 7.13 1.38
N GLY A 509 -24.35 6.90 1.55
CA GLY A 509 -23.59 5.82 0.93
C GLY A 509 -23.02 6.14 -0.46
N PHE A 510 -23.41 7.25 -1.09
CA PHE A 510 -22.84 7.68 -2.38
C PHE A 510 -21.35 7.97 -2.24
N GLN A 511 -20.60 7.63 -3.28
CA GLN A 511 -19.16 7.85 -3.33
C GLN A 511 -18.81 8.93 -4.35
N ARG A 512 -17.67 9.59 -4.14
CA ARG A 512 -17.06 10.52 -5.10
C ARG A 512 -15.58 10.19 -5.22
N ALA A 513 -14.97 10.61 -6.32
CA ALA A 513 -13.53 10.62 -6.47
C ALA A 513 -13.06 11.96 -7.03
N TYR A 514 -11.98 12.46 -6.47
CA TYR A 514 -11.38 13.74 -6.79
C TYR A 514 -10.00 13.50 -7.38
N LEU A 515 -9.71 14.13 -8.51
CA LEU A 515 -8.40 14.17 -9.15
C LEU A 515 -7.86 15.61 -9.04
N VAL A 516 -6.71 15.79 -8.38
CA VAL A 516 -6.11 17.11 -8.14
C VAL A 516 -4.61 17.11 -8.43
N LEU A 517 -4.04 18.28 -8.73
CA LEU A 517 -2.59 18.48 -8.72
C LEU A 517 -2.06 18.29 -7.29
N ALA A 518 -1.11 17.38 -7.10
CA ALA A 518 -0.57 17.09 -5.78
C ALA A 518 0.08 18.32 -5.13
N ALA A 519 0.67 19.21 -5.93
CA ALA A 519 1.36 20.41 -5.46
C ALA A 519 0.43 21.55 -5.01
N THR A 520 -0.79 21.67 -5.54
CA THR A 520 -1.69 22.81 -5.28
C THR A 520 -3.08 22.43 -4.74
N GLY A 521 -3.49 21.17 -4.82
CA GLY A 521 -4.83 20.72 -4.39
C GLY A 521 -5.95 21.09 -5.35
N GLU A 522 -5.61 21.70 -6.49
CA GLU A 522 -6.57 22.18 -7.49
C GLU A 522 -6.90 21.10 -8.52
N SER A 523 -8.14 21.07 -9.00
CA SER A 523 -8.56 20.18 -10.08
C SER A 523 -8.21 20.81 -11.43
N ALA A 524 -6.92 21.05 -11.66
CA ALA A 524 -6.40 21.74 -12.84
C ALA A 524 -5.42 20.85 -13.64
N GLY A 525 -5.39 21.04 -14.96
CA GLY A 525 -4.55 20.27 -15.87
C GLY A 525 -4.44 20.90 -17.25
N ARG A 526 -3.52 20.41 -18.09
CA ARG A 526 -3.39 20.91 -19.47
C ARG A 526 -4.28 20.09 -20.40
N ALA A 527 -4.95 20.73 -21.36
CA ALA A 527 -5.78 20.03 -22.36
C ALA A 527 -4.93 19.27 -23.42
N ARG A 528 -3.72 19.76 -23.68
CA ARG A 528 -2.68 19.14 -24.52
C ARG A 528 -1.31 19.60 -24.03
N GLU A 529 -0.23 18.98 -24.50
CA GLU A 529 1.12 19.47 -24.22
C GLU A 529 1.30 20.93 -24.68
N GLY A 530 2.03 21.72 -23.89
CA GLY A 530 2.20 23.17 -24.10
C GLY A 530 0.99 24.06 -23.77
N ALA A 531 -0.24 23.53 -23.72
CA ALA A 531 -1.43 24.34 -23.39
C ALA A 531 -1.39 24.86 -21.94
N PRO A 532 -2.02 26.02 -21.63
CA PRO A 532 -2.13 26.50 -20.25
C PRO A 532 -2.87 25.50 -19.34
N LEU A 533 -2.66 25.62 -18.03
CA LEU A 533 -3.47 24.92 -17.05
C LEU A 533 -4.91 25.46 -17.08
N GLN A 534 -5.89 24.56 -17.09
CA GLN A 534 -7.31 24.84 -17.03
C GLN A 534 -7.95 23.95 -15.96
N THR A 535 -8.93 24.49 -15.23
CA THR A 535 -9.65 23.75 -14.19
C THR A 535 -10.71 22.84 -14.81
N PHE A 536 -10.70 21.57 -14.45
CA PHE A 536 -11.68 20.55 -14.84
C PHE A 536 -12.58 20.18 -13.65
N VAL A 537 -13.78 19.69 -13.94
CA VAL A 537 -14.71 19.18 -12.93
C VAL A 537 -14.25 17.82 -12.40
N THR A 538 -14.28 17.64 -11.09
CA THR A 538 -14.02 16.36 -10.43
C THR A 538 -14.98 16.17 -9.24
N GLY A 539 -14.94 15.05 -8.53
CA GLY A 539 -15.82 14.85 -7.37
C GLY A 539 -17.30 14.62 -7.70
N GLN A 540 -17.64 14.33 -8.97
CA GLN A 540 -18.99 13.88 -9.33
C GLN A 540 -19.37 12.61 -8.55
N ALA A 541 -20.64 12.50 -8.15
CA ALA A 541 -21.16 11.37 -7.40
C ALA A 541 -21.34 10.10 -8.26
N ALA A 542 -21.15 8.94 -7.64
CA ALA A 542 -21.44 7.62 -8.19
C ALA A 542 -22.14 6.73 -7.13
N SER A 543 -22.72 5.62 -7.61
CA SER A 543 -23.39 4.62 -6.79
C SER A 543 -22.46 4.04 -5.72
N SER A 544 -23.02 3.48 -4.64
CA SER A 544 -22.26 2.77 -3.60
C SER A 544 -21.62 1.45 -4.07
N ALA A 545 -21.92 1.02 -5.31
CA ALA A 545 -21.35 -0.15 -5.98
C ALA A 545 -20.25 0.22 -7.00
N ALA A 546 -20.14 1.49 -7.39
CA ALA A 546 -19.17 1.96 -8.36
C ALA A 546 -17.74 1.93 -7.80
N SER A 547 -16.78 1.61 -8.66
CA SER A 547 -15.35 1.62 -8.35
C SER A 547 -14.65 2.73 -9.13
N PHE A 548 -13.70 3.42 -8.50
CA PHE A 548 -12.97 4.52 -9.15
C PHE A 548 -11.55 4.10 -9.50
N VAL A 549 -11.12 4.38 -10.73
CA VAL A 549 -9.81 4.00 -11.25
C VAL A 549 -9.13 5.22 -11.86
N ALA A 550 -7.94 5.58 -11.40
CA ALA A 550 -7.03 6.43 -12.16
C ALA A 550 -6.15 5.57 -13.08
N THR A 551 -6.02 6.00 -14.33
CA THR A 551 -5.04 5.48 -15.29
C THR A 551 -4.09 6.59 -15.71
N SER A 552 -2.81 6.26 -15.85
CA SER A 552 -1.83 7.12 -16.51
C SER A 552 -1.38 6.45 -17.80
N VAL A 553 -1.45 7.17 -18.93
CA VAL A 553 -1.13 6.65 -20.27
C VAL A 553 -0.07 7.56 -20.90
N PRO A 554 1.07 7.05 -21.39
CA PRO A 554 2.14 7.90 -21.90
C PRO A 554 1.77 8.39 -23.31
N GLY A 555 2.03 9.66 -23.57
CA GLY A 555 1.98 10.21 -24.93
C GLY A 555 3.17 9.73 -25.76
N PRO A 556 3.07 9.78 -27.10
CA PRO A 556 4.22 9.62 -27.97
C PRO A 556 5.23 10.73 -27.67
N SER A 557 6.46 10.32 -27.35
CA SER A 557 7.56 11.21 -27.00
C SER A 557 8.82 10.70 -27.69
N PRO A 558 9.65 11.55 -28.31
CA PRO A 558 11.00 11.15 -28.65
C PRO A 558 11.74 10.74 -27.36
N GLN A 559 12.60 9.72 -27.44
CA GLN A 559 13.55 9.48 -26.36
C GLN A 559 14.59 10.62 -26.37
N PRO A 560 14.91 11.24 -25.21
CA PRO A 560 15.95 12.26 -25.15
C PRO A 560 17.30 11.64 -25.53
N SER A 561 18.02 12.28 -26.45
CA SER A 561 19.37 11.88 -26.84
C SER A 561 20.35 12.09 -25.68
N SER A 562 21.43 11.30 -25.63
CA SER A 562 22.40 11.36 -24.54
C SER A 562 22.93 12.79 -24.31
N GLY A 563 22.87 13.24 -23.07
CA GLY A 563 23.24 14.61 -22.68
C GLY A 563 22.11 15.65 -22.71
N THR A 564 20.97 15.37 -23.35
CA THR A 564 19.80 16.27 -23.36
C THR A 564 18.83 16.00 -22.21
N SER A 565 17.92 16.96 -21.95
CA SER A 565 16.72 16.74 -21.15
C SER A 565 15.49 17.00 -22.01
N GLY A 566 14.50 16.11 -21.96
CA GLY A 566 13.21 16.27 -22.63
C GLY A 566 12.06 16.35 -21.63
N ALA A 567 10.84 16.35 -22.16
CA ALA A 567 9.63 16.05 -21.42
C ALA A 567 8.97 14.80 -22.02
N GLN A 568 8.17 14.10 -21.22
CA GLN A 568 7.20 13.13 -21.71
C GLN A 568 5.84 13.50 -21.15
N ALA A 569 4.88 13.73 -22.04
CA ALA A 569 3.48 13.90 -21.68
C ALA A 569 2.86 12.57 -21.21
N HIS A 570 1.97 12.64 -20.23
CA HIS A 570 1.14 11.53 -19.74
C HIS A 570 -0.31 12.01 -19.66
N ARG A 571 -1.25 11.29 -20.27
CA ARG A 571 -2.67 11.52 -20.03
C ARG A 571 -3.09 10.79 -18.77
N VAL A 572 -3.39 11.56 -17.74
CA VAL A 572 -4.01 11.08 -16.50
C VAL A 572 -5.52 11.13 -16.69
N THR A 573 -6.24 10.05 -16.38
CA THR A 573 -7.69 9.97 -16.50
C THR A 573 -8.30 9.25 -15.29
N LEU A 574 -9.32 9.86 -14.69
CA LEU A 574 -10.17 9.27 -13.66
C LEU A 574 -11.40 8.64 -14.32
N TRP A 575 -11.68 7.39 -13.96
CA TRP A 575 -12.80 6.58 -14.45
C TRP A 575 -13.73 6.19 -13.31
N VAL A 576 -15.04 6.19 -13.58
CA VAL A 576 -16.06 5.47 -12.79
C VAL A 576 -16.35 4.15 -13.49
N VAL A 577 -16.11 3.04 -12.82
CA VAL A 577 -16.42 1.69 -13.28
C VAL A 577 -17.70 1.23 -12.60
N ASP A 578 -18.76 0.99 -13.38
CA ASP A 578 -20.04 0.47 -12.89
C ASP A 578 -20.56 -0.61 -13.86
N GLY A 579 -21.07 -1.72 -13.30
CA GLY A 579 -21.48 -2.93 -14.02
C GLY A 579 -20.42 -3.47 -14.98
N THR A 580 -20.65 -3.22 -16.28
CA THR A 580 -19.87 -3.66 -17.45
C THR A 580 -19.21 -2.51 -18.23
N SER A 581 -19.29 -1.28 -17.72
CA SER A 581 -18.77 -0.08 -18.38
C SER A 581 -17.80 0.72 -17.51
N ALA A 582 -16.84 1.38 -18.14
CA ALA A 582 -15.99 2.42 -17.56
C ALA A 582 -16.37 3.77 -18.19
N ARG A 583 -16.87 4.71 -17.38
CA ARG A 583 -17.22 6.06 -17.80
C ARG A 583 -16.10 7.02 -17.42
N HIS A 584 -15.68 7.86 -18.37
CA HIS A 584 -14.76 8.97 -18.14
C HIS A 584 -15.36 9.96 -17.12
N GLN A 585 -14.56 10.38 -16.14
CA GLN A 585 -14.95 11.38 -15.14
C GLN A 585 -14.19 12.70 -15.31
N SER A 586 -12.86 12.63 -15.34
CA SER A 586 -11.99 13.78 -15.60
C SER A 586 -10.67 13.33 -16.21
N THR A 587 -9.99 14.22 -16.93
CA THR A 587 -8.67 13.94 -17.50
C THR A 587 -7.81 15.19 -17.58
N ALA A 588 -6.50 14.99 -17.49
CA ALA A 588 -5.49 16.03 -17.61
C ALA A 588 -4.25 15.50 -18.34
N MET A 589 -3.64 16.34 -19.18
CA MET A 589 -2.27 16.11 -19.61
C MET A 589 -1.31 16.60 -18.52
N ALA A 590 -0.54 15.66 -18.00
CA ALA A 590 0.59 15.87 -17.12
C ALA A 590 1.90 15.76 -17.93
N THR A 591 3.00 16.29 -17.42
CA THR A 591 4.32 16.21 -18.07
C THR A 591 5.38 15.86 -17.04
N ARG A 592 6.16 14.81 -17.28
CA ARG A 592 7.39 14.53 -16.51
C ARG A 592 8.61 14.96 -17.31
N ARG A 593 9.65 15.49 -16.64
CA ARG A 593 10.96 15.72 -17.28
C ARG A 593 11.68 14.38 -17.46
N THR A 594 12.47 14.26 -18.52
CA THR A 594 13.23 13.05 -18.89
C THR A 594 14.66 13.43 -19.30
N GLY A 595 15.56 12.45 -19.38
CA GLY A 595 16.97 12.70 -19.71
C GLY A 595 17.79 13.16 -18.50
N ARG A 596 18.83 13.96 -18.71
CA ARG A 596 19.80 14.30 -17.65
C ARG A 596 19.22 15.27 -16.61
N ILE A 597 18.84 14.74 -15.45
CA ILE A 597 18.67 15.51 -14.22
C ILE A 597 20.06 15.82 -13.65
N SER A 598 20.36 17.07 -13.30
CA SER A 598 21.62 17.42 -12.65
C SER A 598 21.65 16.95 -11.19
N TRP A 599 22.84 16.70 -10.66
CA TRP A 599 22.96 16.24 -9.27
C TRP A 599 22.45 17.29 -8.25
N ARG A 600 22.36 18.57 -8.65
CA ARG A 600 21.72 19.63 -7.86
C ARG A 600 20.19 19.49 -7.86
N GLU A 601 19.55 19.22 -8.99
CA GLU A 601 18.08 19.09 -9.08
C GLU A 601 17.52 17.86 -8.33
N ILE A 602 18.35 16.86 -8.00
CA ILE A 602 17.96 15.71 -7.16
C ILE A 602 18.11 16.03 -5.65
N MET A 603 19.01 16.96 -5.29
CA MET A 603 19.43 17.21 -3.90
C MET A 603 19.00 18.57 -3.33
N ALA A 604 18.59 19.52 -4.17
CA ALA A 604 18.10 20.83 -3.77
C ALA A 604 16.57 20.80 -3.53
N PRO A 605 16.02 21.75 -2.74
CA PRO A 605 14.59 22.04 -2.81
C PRO A 605 14.25 22.50 -4.24
N ILE A 606 13.08 22.08 -4.73
CA ILE A 606 12.58 22.51 -6.04
C ILE A 606 12.29 24.01 -5.98
N GLN A 607 13.14 24.83 -6.61
CA GLN A 607 12.65 26.09 -7.17
C GLN A 607 11.74 25.71 -8.34
N GLN A 608 10.46 26.06 -8.24
CA GLN A 608 9.58 26.05 -9.39
C GLN A 608 10.03 27.18 -10.34
N ASP A 609 9.95 26.93 -11.63
CA ASP A 609 9.80 28.00 -12.60
C ASP A 609 8.44 28.66 -12.35
N ILE A 610 8.46 29.75 -11.60
CA ILE A 610 7.34 30.66 -11.33
C ILE A 610 7.22 31.57 -12.59
N PRO A 611 6.00 31.76 -13.12
CA PRO A 611 5.63 31.33 -14.49
C PRO A 611 6.22 32.14 -15.65
#